data_AF-A0A6B3FMF6-F1
#
_entry.id   AF-A0A6B3FMF6-F1
#
_cell.length_a   1.000
_cell.length_b   1.000
_cell.length_c   1.000
_cell.angle_alpha   90.00
_cell.angle_beta   90.00
_cell.angle_gamma   90.00
#
_symmetry.space_group_name_H-M   'P 1'
#
loop_
_entity.id
_entity.type
_entity.pdbx_description
1 polymer ?
#
loop_
_entity_poly.entity_id
_entity_poly.type
_entity_poly.pdbx_seq_one_letter_code
_entity_poly.pdbx_strand_id
1 'polypeptide(L)'
;PDRGPLARLVLGGTGRAARLLLRACREEAAEMERAVAATSSERAKTVDYGLRIAAQEQIGLAYAGWDRLLNRVALPAWRTGRWPSRLDAGVVAALTELSRRDRLADDFTTRLGERPACDLLEEPGTVDEATSLLAARLFHGEPAGRGPEWLPVDWEEYADEVVDRTWRTEAARLHRILDELGVPDGGRPDGAEPGGATLDRVLEHLAVPAGTAPAGPGHLPELTEEELATASDDELALRTGVDIGGGAQAARSARPRPAGVPQPGGEVRRQVAERAEQLASALAAEVAREEAGVPAVAPAPVGQGADETLWAGGRLPLCPLQPPRTGRELLAEHVVAMVCCSAMDTAGAQPGLDWLDGPVLLVRGRRVADLGGRVAGLVEHGDGAALRAWVQGNGVRSDKPVRLV
;
A
#
# COMPACT_ATOMS: atom_id res chain seq x y z
N PRO A 1 -52.01 -20.63 6.36
CA PRO A 1 -53.17 -21.28 5.71
C PRO A 1 -52.83 -22.73 5.31
N ASP A 2 -53.43 -23.68 6.01
CA ASP A 2 -53.18 -25.12 5.96
C ASP A 2 -53.39 -25.74 4.58
N ARG A 3 -52.30 -25.98 3.85
CA ARG A 3 -52.30 -26.93 2.74
C ARG A 3 -52.26 -28.33 3.31
N GLY A 4 -53.40 -29.00 3.31
CA GLY A 4 -53.60 -30.35 3.85
C GLY A 4 -52.64 -31.41 3.26
N PRO A 5 -52.54 -32.59 3.89
CA PRO A 5 -51.55 -33.62 3.58
C PRO A 5 -51.57 -34.08 2.12
N LEU A 6 -52.74 -34.05 1.47
CA LEU A 6 -52.91 -34.36 0.04
C LEU A 6 -52.24 -33.31 -0.87
N ALA A 7 -52.31 -32.02 -0.53
CA ALA A 7 -51.63 -30.97 -1.29
C ALA A 7 -50.10 -31.10 -1.18
N ARG A 8 -49.57 -31.53 -0.03
CA ARG A 8 -48.14 -31.82 0.15
C ARG A 8 -47.69 -33.04 -0.63
N LEU A 9 -48.52 -34.08 -0.73
CA LEU A 9 -48.25 -35.27 -1.55
C LEU A 9 -48.26 -34.96 -3.05
N VAL A 10 -49.24 -34.19 -3.52
CA VAL A 10 -49.32 -33.78 -4.94
C VAL A 10 -48.16 -32.86 -5.30
N LEU A 11 -47.85 -31.86 -4.47
CA LEU A 11 -46.68 -30.97 -4.67
C LEU A 11 -45.34 -31.73 -4.55
N GLY A 12 -45.27 -32.75 -3.69
CA GLY A 12 -44.11 -33.62 -3.58
C GLY A 12 -43.93 -34.52 -4.82
N GLY A 13 -45.03 -35.01 -5.39
CA GLY A 13 -45.07 -35.79 -6.63
C GLY A 13 -44.66 -34.96 -7.85
N THR A 14 -45.21 -33.75 -8.00
CA THR A 14 -44.79 -32.82 -9.07
C THR A 14 -43.32 -32.42 -8.89
N GLY A 15 -42.85 -32.19 -7.66
CA GLY A 15 -41.44 -31.92 -7.38
C GLY A 15 -40.51 -33.10 -7.68
N ARG A 16 -40.97 -34.36 -7.57
CA ARG A 16 -40.20 -35.55 -8.00
C ARG A 16 -40.17 -35.68 -9.52
N ALA A 17 -41.32 -35.46 -10.18
CA ALA A 17 -41.41 -35.46 -11.65
C ALA A 17 -40.54 -34.36 -12.26
N ALA A 18 -40.59 -33.13 -11.73
CA ALA A 18 -39.73 -32.03 -12.15
C ALA A 18 -38.25 -32.37 -11.96
N ARG A 19 -37.85 -32.97 -10.83
CA ARG A 19 -36.46 -33.41 -10.60
C ARG A 19 -36.01 -34.52 -11.55
N LEU A 20 -36.89 -35.45 -11.91
CA LEU A 20 -36.60 -36.49 -12.91
C LEU A 20 -36.43 -35.89 -14.30
N LEU A 21 -37.31 -34.97 -14.70
CA LEU A 21 -37.21 -34.26 -15.98
C LEU A 21 -35.93 -33.41 -16.04
N LEU A 22 -35.61 -32.65 -14.99
CA LEU A 22 -34.37 -31.87 -14.89
C LEU A 22 -33.11 -32.77 -14.90
N ARG A 23 -33.19 -33.98 -14.33
CA ARG A 23 -32.10 -34.96 -14.42
C ARG A 23 -31.96 -35.54 -15.82
N ALA A 24 -33.06 -35.83 -16.49
CA ALA A 24 -33.07 -36.35 -17.86
C ALA A 24 -32.58 -35.30 -18.87
N CYS A 25 -32.94 -34.04 -18.69
CA CYS A 25 -32.48 -32.93 -19.54
C CYS A 25 -31.06 -32.45 -19.23
N ARG A 26 -30.38 -33.02 -18.22
CA ARG A 26 -29.03 -32.56 -17.80
C ARG A 26 -27.99 -32.74 -18.90
N GLU A 27 -28.06 -33.86 -19.61
CA GLU A 27 -27.11 -34.17 -20.69
C GLU A 27 -27.32 -33.22 -21.88
N GLU A 28 -28.58 -33.01 -22.28
CA GLU A 28 -28.97 -32.07 -23.33
C GLU A 28 -28.64 -30.62 -22.98
N ALA A 29 -28.84 -30.21 -21.71
CA ALA A 29 -28.44 -28.89 -21.24
C ALA A 29 -26.92 -28.71 -21.29
N ALA A 30 -26.15 -29.73 -20.89
CA ALA A 30 -24.70 -29.70 -20.97
C ALA A 30 -24.19 -29.71 -22.43
N GLU A 31 -24.90 -30.38 -23.35
CA GLU A 31 -24.61 -30.30 -24.79
C GLU A 31 -24.90 -28.92 -25.37
N MET A 32 -26.05 -28.33 -24.99
CA MET A 32 -26.40 -26.97 -25.38
C MET A 32 -25.38 -25.95 -24.84
N GLU A 33 -24.96 -26.06 -23.59
CA GLU A 33 -23.90 -25.21 -23.00
C GLU A 33 -22.58 -25.35 -23.74
N ARG A 34 -22.16 -26.59 -24.06
CA ARG A 34 -20.96 -26.85 -24.88
C ARG A 34 -21.08 -26.25 -26.27
N ALA A 35 -22.23 -26.38 -26.92
CA ALA A 35 -22.48 -25.83 -28.25
C ALA A 35 -22.51 -24.29 -28.24
N VAL A 36 -23.11 -23.67 -27.22
CA VAL A 36 -23.12 -22.22 -27.01
C VAL A 36 -21.71 -21.71 -26.73
N ALA A 37 -20.93 -22.40 -25.89
CA ALA A 37 -19.53 -22.07 -25.62
C ALA A 37 -18.66 -22.18 -26.88
N ALA A 38 -18.80 -23.26 -27.65
CA ALA A 38 -18.09 -23.46 -28.91
C ALA A 38 -18.45 -22.39 -29.95
N THR A 39 -19.73 -22.09 -30.12
CA THR A 39 -20.21 -21.07 -31.06
C THR A 39 -19.78 -19.67 -30.64
N SER A 40 -19.83 -19.37 -29.34
CA SER A 40 -19.34 -18.10 -28.78
C SER A 40 -17.82 -17.97 -28.96
N SER A 41 -17.07 -19.07 -28.82
CA SER A 41 -15.62 -19.12 -29.07
C SER A 41 -15.28 -18.88 -30.55
N GLU A 42 -15.97 -19.53 -31.48
CA GLU A 42 -15.78 -19.28 -32.92
C GLU A 42 -16.12 -17.83 -33.30
N ARG A 43 -17.20 -17.27 -32.74
CA ARG A 43 -17.51 -15.84 -32.91
C ARG A 43 -16.43 -14.93 -32.32
N ALA A 44 -15.90 -15.25 -31.14
CA ALA A 44 -14.82 -14.49 -30.51
C ALA A 44 -13.53 -14.48 -31.35
N LYS A 45 -13.23 -15.58 -32.07
CA LYS A 45 -12.10 -15.63 -33.02
C LYS A 45 -12.25 -14.67 -34.20
N THR A 46 -13.49 -14.38 -34.61
CA THR A 46 -13.80 -13.43 -35.69
C THR A 46 -13.85 -11.97 -35.25
N VAL A 47 -13.73 -11.68 -33.95
CA VAL A 47 -13.67 -10.30 -33.45
C VAL A 47 -12.38 -9.65 -33.97
N ASP A 48 -12.56 -8.51 -34.64
CA ASP A 48 -11.49 -7.68 -35.21
C ASP A 48 -10.36 -7.53 -34.19
N TYR A 49 -9.12 -7.71 -34.65
CA TYR A 49 -7.93 -7.56 -33.83
C TYR A 49 -7.89 -6.19 -33.11
N GLY A 50 -8.35 -5.12 -33.77
CA GLY A 50 -8.46 -3.79 -33.16
C GLY A 50 -9.48 -3.73 -32.02
N LEU A 51 -10.65 -4.38 -32.18
CA LEU A 51 -11.65 -4.46 -31.12
C LEU A 51 -11.17 -5.29 -29.92
N ARG A 52 -10.37 -6.33 -30.15
CA ARG A 52 -9.77 -7.12 -29.07
C ARG A 52 -8.75 -6.32 -28.26
N ILE A 53 -7.89 -5.54 -28.92
CA ILE A 53 -6.94 -4.66 -28.23
C ILE A 53 -7.70 -3.63 -27.38
N ALA A 54 -8.69 -2.94 -27.95
CA ALA A 54 -9.48 -1.96 -27.22
C ALA A 54 -10.20 -2.57 -26.00
N ALA A 55 -10.75 -3.79 -26.13
CA ALA A 55 -11.37 -4.49 -25.02
C ALA A 55 -10.35 -4.88 -23.93
N GLN A 56 -9.15 -5.32 -24.31
CA GLN A 56 -8.08 -5.64 -23.37
C GLN A 56 -7.60 -4.41 -22.60
N GLU A 57 -7.46 -3.26 -23.27
CA GLU A 57 -7.12 -1.98 -22.63
C GLU A 57 -8.18 -1.56 -21.60
N GLN A 58 -9.48 -1.73 -21.93
CA GLN A 58 -10.58 -1.43 -21.01
C GLN A 58 -10.60 -2.35 -19.79
N ILE A 59 -10.38 -3.65 -19.99
CA ILE A 59 -10.28 -4.62 -18.89
C ILE A 59 -9.07 -4.30 -18.00
N GLY A 60 -7.93 -3.97 -18.60
CA GLY A 60 -6.73 -3.56 -17.89
C GLY A 60 -6.97 -2.30 -17.04
N LEU A 61 -7.65 -1.31 -17.61
CA LEU A 61 -8.03 -0.08 -16.91
C LEU A 61 -8.99 -0.36 -15.75
N ALA A 62 -10.03 -1.17 -16.00
CA ALA A 62 -11.00 -1.56 -14.97
C ALA A 62 -10.29 -2.26 -13.80
N TYR A 63 -9.39 -3.20 -14.10
CA TYR A 63 -8.60 -3.89 -13.08
C TYR A 63 -7.72 -2.91 -12.30
N ALA A 64 -7.04 -1.99 -12.97
CA ALA A 64 -6.20 -0.99 -12.32
C ALA A 64 -7.00 -0.02 -11.44
N GLY A 65 -8.21 0.36 -11.86
CA GLY A 65 -9.11 1.21 -11.06
C GLY A 65 -9.58 0.51 -9.79
N TRP A 66 -10.03 -0.75 -9.91
CA TRP A 66 -10.39 -1.59 -8.77
C TRP A 66 -9.21 -1.83 -7.82
N ASP A 67 -8.05 -2.19 -8.36
CA ASP A 67 -6.84 -2.42 -7.56
C ASP A 67 -6.49 -1.17 -6.73
N ARG A 68 -6.41 0.00 -7.37
CA ARG A 68 -6.12 1.25 -6.67
C ARG A 68 -7.18 1.59 -5.61
N LEU A 69 -8.46 1.47 -5.94
CA LEU A 69 -9.53 1.72 -4.97
C LEU A 69 -9.42 0.78 -3.77
N LEU A 70 -9.30 -0.52 -3.99
CA LEU A 70 -9.24 -1.50 -2.91
C LEU A 70 -7.98 -1.34 -2.07
N ASN A 71 -6.81 -1.19 -2.70
CA ASN A 71 -5.52 -1.16 -2.01
C ASN A 71 -5.15 0.20 -1.42
N ARG A 72 -5.52 1.31 -2.08
CA ARG A 72 -5.12 2.66 -1.66
C ARG A 72 -6.21 3.39 -0.89
N VAL A 73 -7.47 2.97 -0.99
CA VAL A 73 -8.61 3.67 -0.36
C VAL A 73 -9.38 2.73 0.59
N ALA A 74 -9.94 1.63 0.11
CA ALA A 74 -10.79 0.80 0.96
C ALA A 74 -10.02 0.13 2.11
N LEU A 75 -8.83 -0.41 1.83
CA LEU A 75 -8.03 -1.13 2.83
C LEU A 75 -7.61 -0.27 4.05
N PRO A 76 -7.15 0.99 3.91
CA PRO A 76 -6.96 1.90 5.04
C PRO A 76 -8.20 2.03 5.93
N ALA A 77 -9.39 2.20 5.34
CA ALA A 77 -10.62 2.29 6.11
C ALA A 77 -10.87 0.98 6.88
N TRP A 78 -10.73 -0.16 6.21
CA TRP A 78 -11.01 -1.47 6.81
C TRP A 78 -10.13 -1.77 8.02
N ARG A 79 -8.83 -1.44 7.94
CA ARG A 79 -7.89 -1.57 9.07
C ARG A 79 -8.31 -0.78 10.31
N THR A 80 -9.09 0.28 10.14
CA THR A 80 -9.62 1.11 11.24
C THR A 80 -11.03 0.70 11.69
N GLY A 81 -11.55 -0.44 11.21
CA GLY A 81 -12.92 -0.90 11.50
C GLY A 81 -14.00 -0.09 10.79
N ARG A 82 -13.62 0.67 9.75
CA ARG A 82 -14.50 1.51 8.94
C ARG A 82 -14.63 1.00 7.53
N TRP A 83 -15.69 1.36 6.83
CA TRP A 83 -15.85 0.98 5.44
C TRP A 83 -16.55 2.09 4.65
N PRO A 84 -16.11 2.38 3.41
CA PRO A 84 -16.78 3.37 2.58
C PRO A 84 -18.20 2.90 2.20
N SER A 85 -19.23 3.69 2.50
CA SER A 85 -20.63 3.31 2.25
C SER A 85 -20.98 3.18 0.75
N ARG A 86 -20.18 3.79 -0.14
CA ARG A 86 -20.46 3.91 -1.58
C ARG A 86 -19.29 3.46 -2.44
N LEU A 87 -18.93 2.18 -2.38
CA LEU A 87 -17.73 1.64 -3.05
C LEU A 87 -17.85 1.73 -4.57
N ASP A 88 -19.02 1.43 -5.14
CA ASP A 88 -19.24 1.48 -6.59
C ASP A 88 -19.07 2.90 -7.14
N ALA A 89 -19.55 3.90 -6.41
CA ALA A 89 -19.31 5.30 -6.73
C ALA A 89 -17.81 5.63 -6.71
N GLY A 90 -17.06 5.05 -5.76
CA GLY A 90 -15.60 5.17 -5.69
C GLY A 90 -14.88 4.55 -6.88
N VAL A 91 -15.37 3.42 -7.41
CA VAL A 91 -14.81 2.79 -8.62
C VAL A 91 -14.95 3.73 -9.82
N VAL A 92 -16.13 4.31 -10.02
CA VAL A 92 -16.37 5.25 -11.13
C VAL A 92 -15.46 6.46 -11.02
N ALA A 93 -15.28 7.00 -9.81
CA ALA A 93 -14.37 8.12 -9.56
C ALA A 93 -12.91 7.76 -9.85
N ALA A 94 -12.45 6.58 -9.42
CA ALA A 94 -11.10 6.08 -9.70
C ALA A 94 -10.86 5.86 -11.20
N LEU A 95 -11.81 5.25 -11.92
CA LEU A 95 -11.71 5.05 -13.37
C LEU A 95 -11.71 6.36 -14.14
N THR A 96 -12.50 7.34 -13.70
CA THR A 96 -12.54 8.67 -14.29
C THR A 96 -11.22 9.41 -14.08
N GLU A 97 -10.64 9.34 -12.89
CA GLU A 97 -9.33 9.92 -12.58
C GLU A 97 -8.22 9.24 -13.38
N LEU A 98 -8.23 7.90 -13.46
CA LEU A 98 -7.23 7.12 -14.20
C LEU A 98 -7.30 7.41 -15.70
N SER A 99 -8.51 7.41 -16.28
CA SER A 99 -8.72 7.76 -17.69
C SER A 99 -8.21 9.17 -18.01
N ARG A 100 -8.39 10.14 -17.10
CA ARG A 100 -7.88 11.50 -17.26
C ARG A 100 -6.35 11.57 -17.22
N ARG A 101 -5.69 10.81 -16.33
CA ARG A 101 -4.22 10.83 -16.20
C ARG A 101 -3.53 10.10 -17.35
N ASP A 102 -4.07 8.95 -17.74
CA ASP A 102 -3.51 8.13 -18.81
C ASP A 102 -3.87 8.66 -20.21
N ARG A 103 -4.68 9.73 -20.30
CA ARG A 103 -5.19 10.33 -21.54
C ARG A 103 -5.78 9.27 -22.49
N LEU A 104 -6.43 8.27 -21.89
CA LEU A 104 -7.11 7.22 -22.65
C LEU A 104 -8.28 7.84 -23.41
N ALA A 105 -8.55 7.29 -24.60
CA ALA A 105 -9.44 7.83 -25.62
C ALA A 105 -10.57 8.71 -25.07
N ASP A 106 -10.73 9.91 -25.65
CA ASP A 106 -11.65 10.99 -25.21
C ASP A 106 -13.08 10.51 -24.89
N ASP A 107 -13.51 9.40 -25.48
CA ASP A 107 -14.85 8.80 -25.29
C ASP A 107 -15.03 8.01 -23.98
N PHE A 108 -13.98 7.58 -23.28
CA PHE A 108 -14.14 6.68 -22.12
C PHE A 108 -14.81 7.36 -20.93
N THR A 109 -14.38 8.59 -20.61
CA THR A 109 -15.04 9.41 -19.59
C THR A 109 -16.50 9.71 -19.94
N THR A 110 -16.78 9.93 -21.23
CA THR A 110 -18.14 10.12 -21.75
C THR A 110 -18.99 8.86 -21.53
N ARG A 111 -18.45 7.66 -21.78
CA ARG A 111 -19.13 6.37 -21.55
C ARG A 111 -19.39 6.07 -20.07
N LEU A 112 -18.47 6.44 -19.18
CA LEU A 112 -18.69 6.32 -17.73
C LEU A 112 -19.85 7.21 -17.23
N GLY A 113 -20.16 8.30 -17.95
CA GLY A 113 -21.30 9.16 -17.69
C GLY A 113 -22.62 8.68 -18.32
N GLU A 114 -22.61 7.61 -19.11
CA GLU A 114 -23.84 6.99 -19.63
C GLU A 114 -24.63 6.33 -18.50
N ARG A 115 -25.92 6.11 -18.75
CA ARG A 115 -26.84 5.55 -17.76
C ARG A 115 -26.35 4.17 -17.28
N PRO A 116 -25.91 4.01 -16.02
CA PRO A 116 -25.31 2.76 -15.56
C PRO A 116 -26.37 1.67 -15.38
N ALA A 117 -25.98 0.41 -15.44
CA ALA A 117 -26.89 -0.71 -15.23
C ALA A 117 -27.54 -0.71 -13.83
N CYS A 118 -26.88 -0.08 -12.83
CA CYS A 118 -27.42 0.06 -11.48
C CYS A 118 -28.66 0.98 -11.42
N ASP A 119 -28.92 1.83 -12.43
CA ASP A 119 -30.17 2.60 -12.54
C ASP A 119 -31.42 1.72 -12.77
N LEU A 120 -31.22 0.43 -13.05
CA LEU A 120 -32.30 -0.55 -13.13
C LEU A 120 -32.72 -1.08 -11.75
N LEU A 121 -31.93 -0.80 -10.70
CA LEU A 121 -32.24 -1.17 -9.33
C LEU A 121 -33.24 -0.18 -8.74
N GLU A 122 -34.15 -0.67 -7.89
CA GLU A 122 -35.12 0.18 -7.19
C GLU A 122 -34.42 1.11 -6.18
N GLU A 123 -33.42 0.59 -5.46
CA GLU A 123 -32.66 1.31 -4.43
C GLU A 123 -31.15 1.13 -4.63
N PRO A 124 -30.55 1.74 -5.67
CA PRO A 124 -29.14 1.50 -6.02
C PRO A 124 -28.16 1.86 -4.89
N GLY A 125 -28.48 2.88 -4.09
CA GLY A 125 -27.63 3.29 -2.95
C GLY A 125 -27.54 2.25 -1.85
N THR A 126 -28.67 1.61 -1.51
CA THR A 126 -28.73 0.55 -0.49
C THR A 126 -28.03 -0.72 -0.97
N VAL A 127 -28.07 -1.00 -2.28
CA VAL A 127 -27.34 -2.12 -2.87
C VAL A 127 -25.82 -1.87 -2.84
N ASP A 128 -25.36 -0.67 -3.18
CA ASP A 128 -23.94 -0.26 -3.09
C ASP A 128 -23.44 -0.37 -1.64
N GLU A 129 -24.22 0.16 -0.69
CA GLU A 129 -23.96 0.06 0.74
C GLU A 129 -23.82 -1.41 1.21
N ALA A 130 -24.78 -2.26 0.88
CA ALA A 130 -24.72 -3.68 1.24
C ALA A 130 -23.54 -4.41 0.57
N THR A 131 -23.22 -4.04 -0.68
CA THR A 131 -22.12 -4.63 -1.46
C THR A 131 -20.77 -4.23 -0.88
N SER A 132 -20.61 -2.97 -0.48
CA SER A 132 -19.37 -2.48 0.11
C SER A 132 -19.10 -3.08 1.49
N LEU A 133 -20.12 -3.24 2.34
CA LEU A 133 -19.97 -3.96 3.61
C LEU A 133 -19.61 -5.44 3.38
N LEU A 134 -20.22 -6.07 2.37
CA LEU A 134 -19.86 -7.43 1.96
C LEU A 134 -18.41 -7.50 1.50
N ALA A 135 -17.93 -6.54 0.71
CA ALA A 135 -16.54 -6.46 0.28
C ALA A 135 -15.59 -6.35 1.47
N ALA A 136 -15.87 -5.48 2.44
CA ALA A 136 -15.08 -5.34 3.67
C ALA A 136 -14.97 -6.68 4.41
N ARG A 137 -16.09 -7.39 4.60
CA ARG A 137 -16.12 -8.70 5.26
C ARG A 137 -15.39 -9.79 4.48
N LEU A 138 -15.52 -9.80 3.15
CA LEU A 138 -14.85 -10.79 2.31
C LEU A 138 -13.34 -10.56 2.33
N PHE A 139 -12.87 -9.34 2.04
CA PHE A 139 -11.45 -9.04 1.84
C PHE A 139 -10.68 -8.80 3.15
N HIS A 140 -11.32 -8.31 4.20
CA HIS A 140 -10.66 -7.96 5.47
C HIS A 140 -11.08 -8.85 6.65
N GLY A 141 -12.29 -9.41 6.64
CA GLY A 141 -12.83 -10.20 7.75
C GLY A 141 -13.68 -9.35 8.71
N GLU A 142 -13.80 -9.77 9.97
CA GLU A 142 -14.48 -8.96 11.00
C GLU A 142 -13.47 -8.02 11.68
N PRO A 143 -13.89 -6.81 12.11
CA PRO A 143 -13.00 -5.87 12.80
C PRO A 143 -12.47 -6.45 14.12
N ALA A 144 -11.20 -6.19 14.43
CA ALA A 144 -10.61 -6.61 15.70
C ALA A 144 -11.05 -5.67 16.84
N GLY A 145 -11.72 -6.16 17.90
CA GLY A 145 -12.06 -5.33 19.07
C GLY A 145 -13.20 -5.82 19.98
N ARG A 146 -13.47 -5.07 21.06
CA ARG A 146 -14.52 -5.33 22.09
C ARG A 146 -15.95 -4.94 21.66
N GLY A 147 -16.22 -4.89 20.37
CA GLY A 147 -17.53 -4.64 19.77
C GLY A 147 -17.49 -4.90 18.25
N PRO A 148 -18.37 -5.74 17.69
CA PRO A 148 -18.31 -6.18 16.30
C PRO A 148 -19.15 -5.28 15.38
N GLU A 149 -18.93 -3.96 15.39
CA GLU A 149 -19.69 -3.07 14.51
C GLU A 149 -18.78 -2.31 13.55
N TRP A 150 -18.87 -2.71 12.29
CA TRP A 150 -18.37 -1.95 11.16
C TRP A 150 -19.01 -0.57 11.11
N LEU A 151 -18.19 0.49 11.10
CA LEU A 151 -18.68 1.86 11.01
C LEU A 151 -18.67 2.35 9.56
N PRO A 152 -19.83 2.71 8.97
CA PRO A 152 -19.88 3.26 7.62
C PRO A 152 -19.20 4.65 7.59
N VAL A 153 -18.63 5.00 6.44
CA VAL A 153 -18.02 6.30 6.17
C VAL A 153 -18.43 6.78 4.79
N ASP A 154 -18.95 8.00 4.71
CA ASP A 154 -19.22 8.65 3.44
C ASP A 154 -17.95 9.30 2.87
N TRP A 155 -17.91 9.48 1.54
CA TRP A 155 -16.72 10.02 0.86
C TRP A 155 -16.34 11.44 1.29
N GLU A 156 -17.32 12.24 1.76
CA GLU A 156 -17.08 13.59 2.27
C GLU A 156 -16.32 13.57 3.61
N GLU A 157 -16.55 12.55 4.44
CA GLU A 157 -15.95 12.40 5.77
C GLU A 157 -14.69 11.54 5.75
N TYR A 158 -14.44 10.83 4.64
CA TYR A 158 -13.35 9.87 4.52
C TYR A 158 -11.97 10.42 4.92
N ALA A 159 -11.67 11.67 4.54
CA ALA A 159 -10.39 12.29 4.87
C ALA A 159 -10.21 12.46 6.40
N ASP A 160 -11.23 12.91 7.10
CA ASP A 160 -11.15 13.14 8.55
C ASP A 160 -11.28 11.83 9.33
N GLU A 161 -12.21 10.96 8.91
CA GLU A 161 -12.56 9.74 9.65
C GLU A 161 -11.60 8.57 9.39
N VAL A 162 -10.92 8.54 8.25
CA VAL A 162 -9.96 7.48 7.91
C VAL A 162 -8.53 8.03 7.82
N VAL A 163 -8.29 9.08 7.02
CA VAL A 163 -6.92 9.53 6.75
C VAL A 163 -6.27 10.16 7.99
N ASP A 164 -6.90 11.16 8.61
CA ASP A 164 -6.37 11.80 9.83
C ASP A 164 -6.17 10.78 10.96
N ARG A 165 -7.19 9.95 11.23
CA ARG A 165 -7.12 8.93 12.28
C ARG A 165 -6.01 7.91 12.04
N THR A 166 -5.84 7.45 10.80
CA THR A 166 -4.74 6.53 10.44
C THR A 166 -3.41 7.19 10.71
N TRP A 167 -3.20 8.42 10.23
CA TRP A 167 -1.93 9.11 10.46
C TRP A 167 -1.64 9.35 11.94
N ARG A 168 -2.62 9.74 12.73
CA ARG A 168 -2.43 9.93 14.18
C ARG A 168 -2.15 8.61 14.89
N THR A 169 -2.78 7.51 14.49
CA THR A 169 -2.53 6.17 15.03
C THR A 169 -1.10 5.71 14.73
N GLU A 170 -0.63 5.85 13.48
CA GLU A 170 0.73 5.47 13.13
C GLU A 170 1.78 6.39 13.76
N ALA A 171 1.52 7.69 13.87
CA ALA A 171 2.38 8.62 14.60
C ALA A 171 2.47 8.25 16.08
N ALA A 172 1.36 7.87 16.71
CA ALA A 172 1.33 7.42 18.10
C ALA A 172 2.12 6.13 18.30
N ARG A 173 1.98 5.17 17.38
CA ARG A 173 2.76 3.93 17.38
C ARG A 173 4.25 4.22 17.29
N LEU A 174 4.66 5.08 16.36
CA LEU A 174 6.06 5.45 16.17
C LEU A 174 6.67 5.98 17.48
N HIS A 175 6.00 6.92 18.14
CA HIS A 175 6.49 7.50 19.38
C HIS A 175 6.50 6.52 20.54
N ARG A 176 5.47 5.68 20.67
CA ARG A 176 5.45 4.61 21.68
C ARG A 176 6.64 3.66 21.53
N ILE A 177 6.99 3.27 20.30
CA ILE A 177 8.15 2.42 20.06
C ILE A 177 9.47 3.16 20.33
N LEU A 178 9.56 4.45 20.00
CA LEU A 178 10.72 5.27 20.39
C LEU A 178 10.88 5.34 21.91
N ASP A 179 9.79 5.40 22.68
CA ASP A 179 9.79 5.35 24.14
C ASP A 179 10.27 3.99 24.65
N GLU A 180 9.77 2.88 24.08
CA GLU A 180 10.18 1.51 24.42
C GLU A 180 11.69 1.27 24.13
N LEU A 181 12.22 1.89 23.08
CA LEU A 181 13.64 1.86 22.73
C LEU A 181 14.50 2.82 23.58
N GLY A 182 13.90 3.62 24.47
CA GLY A 182 14.60 4.56 25.33
C GLY A 182 15.23 5.74 24.59
N VAL A 183 14.70 6.12 23.43
CA VAL A 183 15.18 7.26 22.66
C VAL A 183 14.86 8.55 23.41
N PRO A 184 15.83 9.41 23.74
CA PRO A 184 15.56 10.65 24.49
C PRO A 184 14.60 11.58 23.75
N ASP A 185 13.80 12.32 24.52
CA ASP A 185 13.07 13.48 24.01
C ASP A 185 14.09 14.58 23.69
N GLY A 186 14.25 14.91 22.40
CA GLY A 186 15.25 15.85 21.91
C GLY A 186 15.36 17.13 22.75
N GLY A 187 16.52 17.29 23.41
CA GLY A 187 17.05 18.57 23.89
C GLY A 187 16.17 19.44 24.79
N ARG A 188 15.40 18.87 25.73
CA ARG A 188 14.60 19.66 26.67
C ARG A 188 15.36 19.89 27.99
N PRO A 189 15.36 21.12 28.56
CA PRO A 189 15.90 21.34 29.91
C PRO A 189 15.09 20.57 30.95
N ASP A 190 15.79 20.07 31.97
CA ASP A 190 15.27 19.21 33.03
C ASP A 190 14.05 19.83 33.74
N GLY A 191 12.96 19.05 33.90
CA GLY A 191 11.81 19.43 34.74
C GLY A 191 10.55 19.94 34.02
N ALA A 192 10.47 19.82 32.70
CA ALA A 192 9.26 20.17 31.97
C ALA A 192 8.49 18.90 31.57
N GLU A 193 7.15 18.89 31.69
CA GLU A 193 6.20 17.77 31.42
C GLU A 193 6.66 16.80 30.32
N PRO A 194 6.38 15.47 30.42
CA PRO A 194 6.86 14.46 29.47
C PRO A 194 6.78 14.95 28.02
N GLY A 195 7.91 14.90 27.31
CA GLY A 195 8.08 15.50 25.99
C GLY A 195 7.06 14.89 25.03
N GLY A 196 6.16 15.72 24.50
CA GLY A 196 5.14 15.22 23.58
C GLY A 196 5.75 14.70 22.28
N ALA A 197 4.94 14.00 21.49
CA ALA A 197 5.32 13.46 20.20
C ALA A 197 5.73 14.58 19.21
N THR A 198 7.04 14.83 19.05
CA THR A 198 7.58 15.86 18.15
C THR A 198 8.27 15.26 16.93
N LEU A 199 8.18 15.94 15.79
CA LEU A 199 8.89 15.54 14.57
C LEU A 199 10.40 15.72 14.72
N ASP A 200 10.86 16.71 15.51
CA ASP A 200 12.29 16.90 15.79
C ASP A 200 12.92 15.65 16.42
N ARG A 201 12.24 15.00 17.37
CA ARG A 201 12.73 13.77 17.99
C ARG A 201 12.97 12.66 16.96
N VAL A 202 12.05 12.50 16.01
CA VAL A 202 12.18 11.53 14.91
C VAL A 202 13.34 11.89 13.98
N LEU A 203 13.45 13.18 13.61
CA LEU A 203 14.53 13.66 12.73
C LEU A 203 15.91 13.55 13.39
N GLU A 204 16.03 13.82 14.68
CA GLU A 204 17.28 13.67 15.44
C GLU A 204 17.71 12.20 15.58
N HIS A 205 16.74 11.29 15.72
CA HIS A 205 17.02 9.87 15.82
C HIS A 205 17.48 9.26 14.49
N LEU A 206 16.85 9.67 13.38
CA LEU A 206 17.03 9.06 12.06
C LEU A 206 18.03 9.77 11.15
N ALA A 207 18.38 11.03 11.41
CA ALA A 207 19.25 11.77 10.50
C ALA A 207 20.71 11.81 10.94
N VAL A 208 21.60 11.79 9.95
CA VAL A 208 23.01 12.09 10.16
C VAL A 208 23.17 13.57 10.52
N PRO A 209 23.93 13.92 11.57
CA PRO A 209 24.16 15.31 11.97
C PRO A 209 24.77 16.15 10.84
N ALA A 210 24.26 17.37 10.70
CA ALA A 210 24.81 18.36 9.78
C ALA A 210 26.30 18.61 10.08
N GLY A 211 27.15 18.59 9.05
CA GLY A 211 28.61 18.71 9.20
C GLY A 211 29.36 17.37 9.21
N THR A 212 28.65 16.24 9.22
CA THR A 212 29.28 14.93 8.96
C THR A 212 29.79 14.90 7.51
N ALA A 213 31.11 14.81 7.31
CA ALA A 213 31.74 14.85 5.99
C ALA A 213 31.06 13.85 5.04
N PRO A 214 30.67 14.26 3.80
CA PRO A 214 29.96 13.41 2.86
C PRO A 214 30.70 12.09 2.65
N ALA A 215 29.95 11.01 2.37
CA ALA A 215 30.57 9.74 2.00
C ALA A 215 31.33 10.00 0.69
N GLY A 216 32.64 10.22 0.80
CA GLY A 216 33.46 10.41 -0.38
C GLY A 216 33.35 9.16 -1.25
N PRO A 217 33.23 9.29 -2.59
CA PRO A 217 33.65 8.18 -3.44
C PRO A 217 35.08 7.83 -3.00
N GLY A 218 35.40 6.55 -2.84
CA GLY A 218 36.70 6.11 -2.33
C GLY A 218 37.85 6.62 -3.20
N HIS A 219 38.26 7.86 -3.01
CA HIS A 219 39.34 8.51 -3.71
C HIS A 219 40.58 8.16 -2.92
N LEU A 220 41.41 7.30 -3.49
CA LEU A 220 42.79 7.17 -3.05
C LEU A 220 43.42 8.57 -3.10
N PRO A 221 44.24 8.97 -2.10
CA PRO A 221 44.86 10.29 -2.10
C PRO A 221 45.59 10.56 -3.43
N GLU A 222 45.49 11.81 -3.91
CA GLU A 222 46.30 12.29 -5.03
C GLU A 222 47.77 12.07 -4.70
N LEU A 223 48.44 11.29 -5.54
CA LEU A 223 49.87 11.07 -5.42
C LEU A 223 50.60 12.33 -5.92
N THR A 224 51.66 12.70 -5.24
CA THR A 224 52.59 13.73 -5.71
C THR A 224 53.27 13.29 -7.01
N GLU A 225 53.85 14.22 -7.79
CA GLU A 225 54.54 13.88 -9.05
C GLU A 225 55.64 12.82 -8.89
N GLU A 226 56.32 12.78 -7.73
CA GLU A 226 57.31 11.75 -7.38
C GLU A 226 56.68 10.37 -7.12
N GLU A 227 55.48 10.35 -6.53
CA GLU A 227 54.76 9.11 -6.26
C GLU A 227 54.09 8.56 -7.54
N LEU A 228 53.67 9.43 -8.48
CA LEU A 228 53.24 9.00 -9.82
C LEU A 228 54.38 8.36 -10.62
N ALA A 229 55.61 8.86 -10.46
CA ALA A 229 56.78 8.33 -11.15
C ALA A 229 57.23 6.95 -10.62
N THR A 230 56.76 6.56 -9.42
CA THR A 230 57.11 5.30 -8.75
C THR A 230 55.94 4.33 -8.61
N ALA A 231 54.72 4.76 -8.96
CA ALA A 231 53.52 3.92 -8.94
C ALA A 231 53.59 2.82 -10.00
N SER A 232 53.13 1.62 -9.62
CA SER A 232 53.04 0.47 -10.52
C SER A 232 51.93 0.65 -11.55
N ASP A 233 52.10 0.10 -12.76
CA ASP A 233 51.08 0.10 -13.83
C ASP A 233 49.73 -0.45 -13.35
N ASP A 234 49.70 -1.45 -12.46
CA ASP A 234 48.47 -1.98 -11.85
C ASP A 234 47.77 -0.95 -10.94
N GLU A 235 48.53 -0.08 -10.27
CA GLU A 235 48.00 0.97 -9.40
C GLU A 235 47.45 2.15 -10.21
N LEU A 236 48.09 2.48 -11.34
CA LEU A 236 47.56 3.45 -12.31
C LEU A 236 46.29 2.93 -13.02
N ALA A 237 46.25 1.64 -13.36
CA ALA A 237 45.08 1.02 -14.02
C ALA A 237 43.85 1.01 -13.11
N LEU A 238 44.00 0.71 -11.81
CA LEU A 238 42.90 0.78 -10.84
C LEU A 238 42.36 2.20 -10.63
N ARG A 239 43.20 3.23 -10.79
CA ARG A 239 42.84 4.64 -10.56
C ARG A 239 42.23 5.33 -11.79
N THR A 240 42.73 5.01 -12.98
CA THR A 240 42.29 5.65 -14.24
C THR A 240 41.18 4.88 -14.96
N GLY A 241 41.01 3.60 -14.65
CA GLY A 241 40.03 2.73 -15.31
C GLY A 241 40.33 2.45 -16.79
N VAL A 242 41.55 2.75 -17.25
CA VAL A 242 41.97 2.53 -18.65
C VAL A 242 42.84 1.28 -18.72
N ASP A 243 42.31 0.24 -19.36
CA ASP A 243 42.95 -1.07 -19.52
C ASP A 243 43.79 -1.06 -20.82
N ILE A 244 45.12 -0.93 -20.73
CA ILE A 244 46.01 -1.04 -21.90
C ILE A 244 46.65 -2.43 -21.93
N GLY A 245 45.90 -3.38 -22.49
CA GLY A 245 46.45 -4.49 -23.27
C GLY A 245 46.93 -5.75 -22.55
N GLY A 246 46.07 -6.78 -22.55
CA GLY A 246 46.37 -8.02 -23.29
C GLY A 246 47.24 -9.10 -22.63
N GLY A 247 46.60 -9.95 -21.81
CA GLY A 247 46.78 -11.41 -21.85
C GLY A 247 47.92 -12.03 -21.05
N ALA A 248 47.61 -12.61 -19.89
CA ALA A 248 47.94 -13.99 -19.51
C ALA A 248 47.47 -14.28 -18.08
N GLN A 249 47.03 -15.52 -17.89
CA GLN A 249 46.41 -16.06 -16.70
C GLN A 249 47.45 -16.39 -15.61
N ALA A 250 47.33 -15.80 -14.41
CA ALA A 250 47.96 -16.37 -13.21
C ALA A 250 47.33 -15.86 -11.90
N ALA A 251 46.89 -16.82 -11.09
CA ALA A 251 46.83 -16.80 -9.63
C ALA A 251 46.09 -15.62 -8.93
N ARG A 252 44.86 -15.94 -8.50
CA ARG A 252 44.22 -15.35 -7.32
C ARG A 252 45.17 -15.46 -6.11
N SER A 253 45.94 -14.40 -5.87
CA SER A 253 46.52 -14.14 -4.56
C SER A 253 45.57 -13.20 -3.84
N ALA A 254 44.81 -13.74 -2.90
CA ALA A 254 44.05 -12.97 -1.93
C ALA A 254 45.04 -12.20 -1.05
N ARG A 255 45.54 -11.06 -1.54
CA ARG A 255 46.13 -10.05 -0.65
C ARG A 255 44.99 -9.48 0.19
N PRO A 256 45.12 -9.41 1.52
CA PRO A 256 44.14 -8.72 2.33
C PRO A 256 44.12 -7.27 1.85
N ARG A 257 42.95 -6.83 1.40
CA ARG A 257 42.67 -5.42 1.10
C ARG A 257 43.16 -4.61 2.30
N PRO A 258 44.05 -3.61 2.14
CA PRO A 258 44.44 -2.79 3.28
C PRO A 258 43.17 -2.23 3.89
N ALA A 259 43.05 -2.36 5.22
CA ALA A 259 41.92 -1.85 5.98
C ALA A 259 41.66 -0.41 5.51
N GLY A 260 40.50 -0.20 4.90
CA GLY A 260 40.15 1.11 4.32
C GLY A 260 40.33 2.17 5.38
N VAL A 261 41.02 3.26 5.03
CA VAL A 261 41.15 4.44 5.89
C VAL A 261 39.75 4.77 6.43
N PRO A 262 39.56 4.87 7.76
CA PRO A 262 38.26 5.22 8.33
C PRO A 262 37.76 6.49 7.69
N GLN A 263 36.70 6.40 6.89
CA GLN A 263 36.12 7.57 6.27
C GLN A 263 35.58 8.47 7.39
N PRO A 264 35.92 9.78 7.41
CA PRO A 264 35.36 10.69 8.39
C PRO A 264 33.82 10.67 8.27
N GLY A 265 33.15 10.38 9.38
CA GLY A 265 31.68 10.27 9.44
C GLY A 265 31.09 8.89 9.08
N GLY A 266 31.90 7.90 8.69
CA GLY A 266 31.42 6.55 8.38
C GLY A 266 30.81 5.81 9.56
N GLU A 267 31.35 6.01 10.77
CA GLU A 267 30.83 5.40 12.00
C GLU A 267 29.47 6.01 12.41
N VAL A 268 29.34 7.34 12.31
CA VAL A 268 28.07 8.04 12.58
C VAL A 268 26.97 7.56 11.64
N ARG A 269 27.26 7.41 10.34
CA ARG A 269 26.29 6.86 9.36
C ARG A 269 25.89 5.43 9.67
N ARG A 270 26.86 4.58 10.05
CA ARG A 270 26.59 3.20 10.44
C ARG A 270 25.65 3.15 11.65
N GLN A 271 25.93 3.96 12.67
CA GLN A 271 25.10 4.03 13.88
C GLN A 271 23.68 4.52 13.57
N VAL A 272 23.53 5.51 12.68
CA VAL A 272 22.20 5.98 12.23
C VAL A 272 21.46 4.89 11.47
N ALA A 273 22.12 4.16 10.57
CA ALA A 273 21.52 3.04 9.85
C ALA A 273 21.10 1.90 10.79
N GLU A 274 21.91 1.59 11.81
CA GLU A 274 21.57 0.59 12.85
C GLU A 274 20.35 1.01 13.67
N ARG A 275 20.25 2.29 14.06
CA ARG A 275 19.07 2.84 14.76
C ARG A 275 17.81 2.76 13.90
N ALA A 276 17.90 3.16 12.63
CA ALA A 276 16.79 3.09 11.69
C ALA A 276 16.31 1.63 11.49
N GLU A 277 17.24 0.68 11.38
CA GLU A 277 16.92 -0.75 11.25
C GLU A 277 16.28 -1.32 12.53
N GLN A 278 16.77 -0.93 13.70
CA GLN A 278 16.18 -1.32 14.99
C GLN A 278 14.74 -0.84 15.11
N LEU A 279 14.47 0.42 14.76
CA LEU A 279 13.14 1.01 14.79
C LEU A 279 12.22 0.36 13.74
N ALA A 280 12.71 0.13 12.52
CA ALA A 280 11.99 -0.57 11.46
C ALA A 280 11.57 -1.99 11.87
N SER A 281 12.48 -2.73 12.51
CA SER A 281 12.22 -4.08 13.01
C SER A 281 11.17 -4.10 14.12
N ALA A 282 11.25 -3.15 15.06
CA ALA A 282 10.28 -3.02 16.15
C ALA A 282 8.87 -2.68 15.61
N LEU A 283 8.78 -1.74 14.67
CA LEU A 283 7.54 -1.40 13.97
C LEU A 283 6.96 -2.59 13.22
N ALA A 284 7.78 -3.32 12.47
CA ALA A 284 7.34 -4.51 11.75
C ALA A 284 6.79 -5.59 12.70
N ALA A 285 7.44 -5.81 13.84
CA ALA A 285 6.97 -6.75 14.85
C ALA A 285 5.65 -6.32 15.49
N GLU A 286 5.46 -5.02 15.72
CA GLU A 286 4.21 -4.44 16.23
C GLU A 286 3.05 -4.60 15.25
N VAL A 287 3.25 -4.17 14.00
CA VAL A 287 2.23 -4.27 12.94
C VAL A 287 1.87 -5.73 12.68
N ALA A 288 2.85 -6.64 12.64
CA ALA A 288 2.57 -8.07 12.47
C ALA A 288 1.73 -8.66 13.61
N ARG A 289 1.90 -8.18 14.85
CA ARG A 289 1.08 -8.62 15.99
C ARG A 289 -0.36 -8.13 15.88
N GLU A 290 -0.58 -6.92 15.40
CA GLU A 290 -1.93 -6.39 15.18
C GLU A 290 -2.63 -7.08 14.01
N GLU A 291 -1.93 -7.28 12.90
CA GLU A 291 -2.49 -7.97 11.73
C GLU A 291 -2.81 -9.44 12.03
N ALA A 292 -2.02 -10.10 12.90
CA ALA A 292 -2.35 -11.44 13.40
C ALA A 292 -3.56 -11.47 14.34
N GLY A 293 -3.92 -10.33 14.95
CA GLY A 293 -5.11 -10.17 15.79
C GLY A 293 -6.41 -10.05 15.00
N VAL A 294 -6.34 -9.72 13.71
CA VAL A 294 -7.49 -9.79 12.80
C VAL A 294 -7.75 -11.27 12.50
N PRO A 295 -8.94 -11.82 12.83
CA PRO A 295 -9.22 -13.23 12.60
C PRO A 295 -9.07 -13.53 11.10
N ALA A 296 -7.99 -14.24 10.77
CA ALA A 296 -7.69 -14.57 9.39
C ALA A 296 -8.88 -15.28 8.74
N VAL A 297 -9.25 -14.84 7.53
CA VAL A 297 -10.05 -15.64 6.61
C VAL A 297 -9.17 -16.82 6.18
N ALA A 298 -9.10 -17.85 7.02
CA ALA A 298 -8.34 -19.05 6.74
C ALA A 298 -8.77 -19.61 5.36
N PRO A 299 -7.83 -19.91 4.47
CA PRO A 299 -8.15 -20.54 3.20
C PRO A 299 -8.78 -21.90 3.47
N ALA A 300 -9.93 -22.19 2.85
CA ALA A 300 -10.49 -23.53 2.86
C ALA A 300 -9.46 -24.49 2.23
N PRO A 301 -9.23 -25.69 2.80
CA PRO A 301 -8.38 -26.69 2.16
C PRO A 301 -8.96 -27.03 0.79
N VAL A 302 -8.14 -26.93 -0.26
CA VAL A 302 -8.50 -27.35 -1.61
C VAL A 302 -8.55 -28.88 -1.62
N GLY A 303 -9.72 -29.41 -1.26
CA GLY A 303 -10.02 -30.85 -1.20
C GLY A 303 -11.29 -31.14 -1.98
N GLN A 304 -11.14 -31.95 -3.04
CA GLN A 304 -12.12 -32.48 -3.98
C GLN A 304 -13.56 -32.60 -3.45
N GLY A 305 -14.45 -31.74 -3.98
CA GLY A 305 -15.89 -31.74 -3.71
C GLY A 305 -16.56 -30.42 -4.11
N ALA A 306 -16.20 -29.90 -5.28
CA ALA A 306 -16.58 -28.57 -5.75
C ALA A 306 -17.99 -28.58 -6.37
N ASP A 307 -19.04 -28.45 -5.53
CA ASP A 307 -20.27 -27.78 -5.97
C ASP A 307 -21.22 -27.41 -4.82
N GLU A 308 -21.26 -28.19 -3.73
CA GLU A 308 -22.21 -27.93 -2.62
C GLU A 308 -21.60 -27.17 -1.42
N THR A 309 -20.27 -27.17 -1.27
CA THR A 309 -19.57 -26.54 -0.12
C THR A 309 -19.13 -25.10 -0.36
N LEU A 310 -19.15 -24.61 -1.61
CA LEU A 310 -18.77 -23.23 -1.92
C LEU A 310 -19.71 -22.22 -1.24
N TRP A 311 -21.02 -22.48 -1.22
CA TRP A 311 -22.01 -21.55 -0.63
C TRP A 311 -22.27 -21.75 0.86
N ALA A 312 -21.92 -22.92 1.41
CA ALA A 312 -22.17 -23.24 2.82
C ALA A 312 -21.12 -22.66 3.79
N GLY A 313 -20.00 -22.11 3.29
CA GLY A 313 -18.86 -21.74 4.13
C GLY A 313 -18.23 -20.37 3.89
N GLY A 314 -18.70 -19.55 2.95
CA GLY A 314 -18.35 -18.13 2.82
C GLY A 314 -16.85 -17.76 2.82
N ARG A 315 -15.94 -18.70 2.51
CA ARG A 315 -14.50 -18.52 2.70
C ARG A 315 -13.76 -18.82 1.41
N LEU A 316 -13.77 -17.84 0.51
CA LEU A 316 -12.89 -17.84 -0.65
C LEU A 316 -11.44 -17.66 -0.16
N PRO A 317 -10.45 -18.40 -0.71
CA PRO A 317 -9.05 -18.15 -0.43
C PRO A 317 -8.66 -16.84 -1.15
N LEU A 318 -8.91 -15.72 -0.49
CA LEU A 318 -8.49 -14.42 -1.00
C LEU A 318 -7.01 -14.25 -0.68
N CYS A 319 -6.21 -13.96 -1.72
CA CYS A 319 -4.86 -13.47 -1.52
C CYS A 319 -4.90 -12.16 -0.72
N PRO A 320 -3.93 -11.91 0.17
CA PRO A 320 -3.83 -10.61 0.82
C PRO A 320 -3.75 -9.52 -0.26
N LEU A 321 -4.54 -8.46 -0.09
CA LEU A 321 -4.64 -7.39 -1.07
C LEU A 321 -3.30 -6.69 -1.32
N GLN A 322 -2.44 -6.65 -0.29
CA GLN A 322 -1.09 -6.10 -0.37
C GLN A 322 -0.03 -7.18 -0.15
N PRO A 323 1.11 -7.12 -0.86
CA PRO A 323 2.28 -7.90 -0.50
C PRO A 323 2.76 -7.52 0.91
N PRO A 324 3.47 -8.42 1.61
CA PRO A 324 4.02 -8.11 2.92
C PRO A 324 5.00 -6.95 2.82
N ARG A 325 4.73 -5.88 3.59
CA ARG A 325 5.57 -4.68 3.66
C ARG A 325 6.86 -4.99 4.43
N THR A 326 7.96 -4.45 3.96
CA THR A 326 9.24 -4.52 4.67
C THR A 326 9.22 -3.58 5.88
N GLY A 327 10.09 -3.84 6.87
CA GLY A 327 10.20 -2.94 8.03
C GLY A 327 10.57 -1.51 7.67
N ARG A 328 11.36 -1.31 6.60
CA ARG A 328 11.73 0.03 6.12
C ARG A 328 10.58 0.78 5.46
N GLU A 329 9.76 0.07 4.69
CA GLU A 329 8.52 0.65 4.13
C GLU A 329 7.58 1.08 5.26
N LEU A 330 7.40 0.24 6.28
CA LEU A 330 6.61 0.59 7.46
C LEU A 330 7.21 1.82 8.18
N LEU A 331 8.52 1.85 8.41
CA LEU A 331 9.15 3.03 9.02
C LEU A 331 8.91 4.30 8.19
N ALA A 332 9.03 4.24 6.87
CA ALA A 332 8.74 5.37 6.00
C ALA A 332 7.27 5.82 6.08
N GLU A 333 6.31 4.89 6.09
CA GLU A 333 4.88 5.17 6.26
C GLU A 333 4.60 5.91 7.58
N HIS A 334 5.21 5.45 8.68
CA HIS A 334 5.03 6.05 10.01
C HIS A 334 5.68 7.44 10.11
N VAL A 335 6.84 7.64 9.48
CA VAL A 335 7.47 8.96 9.40
C VAL A 335 6.63 9.92 8.55
N VAL A 336 6.08 9.45 7.42
CA VAL A 336 5.12 10.25 6.62
C VAL A 336 3.92 10.65 7.47
N ALA A 337 3.33 9.71 8.20
CA ALA A 337 2.21 9.98 9.11
C ALA A 337 2.56 11.05 10.17
N MET A 338 3.75 10.97 10.76
CA MET A 338 4.22 11.96 11.74
C MET A 338 4.42 13.36 11.12
N VAL A 339 4.96 13.43 9.91
CA VAL A 339 5.09 14.68 9.16
C VAL A 339 3.72 15.27 8.82
N CYS A 340 2.77 14.45 8.37
CA CYS A 340 1.40 14.87 8.11
C CYS A 340 0.72 15.42 9.36
N CYS A 341 0.80 14.72 10.50
CA CYS A 341 0.26 15.20 11.79
C CYS A 341 0.86 16.55 12.17
N SER A 342 2.19 16.70 12.05
CA SER A 342 2.89 17.95 12.34
C SER A 342 2.40 19.09 11.45
N ALA A 343 2.23 18.83 10.16
CA ALA A 343 1.76 19.83 9.20
C ALA A 343 0.31 20.25 9.45
N MET A 344 -0.58 19.30 9.80
CA MET A 344 -1.97 19.59 10.13
C MET A 344 -2.07 20.43 11.39
N ASP A 345 -1.35 20.04 12.45
CA ASP A 345 -1.46 20.69 13.77
C ASP A 345 -0.77 22.07 13.83
N THR A 346 0.22 22.33 12.97
CA THR A 346 1.06 23.54 13.08
C THR A 346 1.04 24.47 11.87
N ALA A 347 0.67 23.97 10.68
CA ALA A 347 0.71 24.73 9.43
C ALA A 347 -0.65 24.80 8.70
N GLY A 348 -1.72 24.27 9.31
CA GLY A 348 -3.06 24.28 8.72
C GLY A 348 -3.17 23.42 7.46
N ALA A 349 -2.34 22.39 7.34
CA ALA A 349 -2.53 21.37 6.32
C ALA A 349 -3.81 20.57 6.60
N GLN A 350 -4.36 19.93 5.58
CA GLN A 350 -5.58 19.12 5.69
C GLN A 350 -5.34 17.72 5.13
N PRO A 351 -5.99 16.69 5.69
CA PRO A 351 -6.07 15.39 5.07
C PRO A 351 -6.90 15.49 3.79
N GLY A 352 -6.63 14.60 2.85
CA GLY A 352 -7.37 14.51 1.60
C GLY A 352 -7.28 13.13 0.99
N LEU A 353 -8.04 12.92 -0.08
CA LEU A 353 -8.09 11.68 -0.83
C LEU A 353 -7.78 11.93 -2.31
N ASP A 354 -6.89 11.11 -2.85
CA ASP A 354 -6.64 10.98 -4.28
C ASP A 354 -7.03 9.56 -4.69
N TRP A 355 -7.93 9.40 -5.66
CA TRP A 355 -8.46 8.08 -6.02
C TRP A 355 -7.40 7.08 -6.52
N LEU A 356 -6.25 7.58 -6.98
CA LEU A 356 -5.20 6.74 -7.55
C LEU A 356 -4.04 6.51 -6.60
N ASP A 357 -3.79 7.47 -5.71
CA ASP A 357 -2.65 7.48 -4.79
C ASP A 357 -3.06 7.25 -3.33
N GLY A 358 -4.36 7.35 -3.01
CA GLY A 358 -4.93 7.17 -1.69
C GLY A 358 -4.86 8.42 -0.81
N PRO A 359 -4.54 8.28 0.49
CA PRO A 359 -4.35 9.40 1.40
C PRO A 359 -3.33 10.42 0.90
N VAL A 360 -3.70 11.70 0.90
CA VAL A 360 -2.82 12.80 0.48
C VAL A 360 -2.87 13.98 1.44
N LEU A 361 -1.74 14.64 1.64
CA LEU A 361 -1.68 15.88 2.41
C LEU A 361 -1.94 17.09 1.50
N LEU A 362 -2.86 17.95 1.91
CA LEU A 362 -3.17 19.21 1.24
C LEU A 362 -2.57 20.38 2.02
N VAL A 363 -1.70 21.15 1.38
CA VAL A 363 -1.16 22.40 1.94
C VAL A 363 -1.69 23.55 1.10
N ARG A 364 -2.44 24.47 1.73
CA ARG A 364 -3.11 25.60 1.05
C ARG A 364 -3.99 25.11 -0.12
N GLY A 365 -4.73 24.01 0.08
CA GLY A 365 -5.61 23.41 -0.93
C GLY A 365 -4.89 22.71 -2.09
N ARG A 366 -3.56 22.57 -2.04
CA ARG A 366 -2.78 21.87 -3.06
C ARG A 366 -2.18 20.60 -2.50
N ARG A 367 -2.27 19.52 -3.27
CA ARG A 367 -1.60 18.26 -2.94
C ARG A 367 -0.09 18.43 -2.85
N VAL A 368 0.49 17.93 -1.77
CA VAL A 368 1.93 17.84 -1.59
C VAL A 368 2.46 16.71 -2.48
N ALA A 369 3.40 17.05 -3.36
CA ALA A 369 4.11 16.08 -4.18
C ALA A 369 5.42 15.63 -3.52
N ASP A 370 5.82 14.38 -3.78
CA ASP A 370 7.15 13.84 -3.45
C ASP A 370 7.49 13.85 -1.95
N LEU A 371 6.50 13.75 -1.06
CA LEU A 371 6.77 13.60 0.37
C LEU A 371 7.46 12.26 0.68
N GLY A 372 7.00 11.19 0.02
CA GLY A 372 7.56 9.84 0.16
C GLY A 372 9.04 9.77 -0.22
N GLY A 373 9.46 10.39 -1.32
CA GLY A 373 10.87 10.41 -1.74
C GLY A 373 11.78 11.12 -0.72
N ARG A 374 11.32 12.21 -0.12
CA ARG A 374 12.06 12.94 0.93
C ARG A 374 12.20 12.11 2.21
N VAL A 375 11.15 11.36 2.58
CA VAL A 375 11.19 10.46 3.74
C VAL A 375 12.05 9.23 3.46
N ALA A 376 12.01 8.68 2.24
CA ALA A 376 12.89 7.58 1.83
C ALA A 376 14.37 7.96 1.95
N GLY A 377 14.75 9.18 1.53
CA GLY A 377 16.11 9.70 1.73
C GLY A 377 16.56 9.71 3.21
N LEU A 378 15.65 10.08 4.12
CA LEU A 378 15.90 10.03 5.57
C LEU A 378 16.04 8.58 6.06
N VAL A 379 15.10 7.70 5.71
CA VAL A 379 15.05 6.32 6.25
C VAL A 379 16.19 5.45 5.69
N GLU A 380 16.52 5.59 4.41
CA GLU A 380 17.50 4.74 3.75
C GLU A 380 18.94 5.22 3.95
N HIS A 381 19.15 6.55 3.96
CA HIS A 381 20.48 7.15 3.93
C HIS A 381 20.78 8.04 5.14
N GLY A 382 19.81 8.24 6.03
CA GLY A 382 19.90 9.23 7.11
C GLY A 382 19.94 10.68 6.61
N ASP A 383 19.60 10.93 5.35
CA ASP A 383 19.60 12.27 4.76
C ASP A 383 18.25 12.96 4.96
N GLY A 384 18.15 13.73 6.04
CA GLY A 384 16.98 14.53 6.35
C GLY A 384 16.95 15.93 5.70
N ALA A 385 17.92 16.31 4.87
CA ALA A 385 18.05 17.71 4.41
C ALA A 385 16.84 18.17 3.58
N ALA A 386 16.41 17.35 2.61
CA ALA A 386 15.27 17.66 1.76
C ALA A 386 13.96 17.73 2.55
N LEU A 387 13.78 16.84 3.54
CA LEU A 387 12.60 16.84 4.40
C LEU A 387 12.58 18.07 5.31
N ARG A 388 13.70 18.43 5.95
CA ARG A 388 13.81 19.64 6.80
C ARG A 388 13.54 20.92 6.01
N ALA A 389 14.09 21.03 4.80
CA ALA A 389 13.84 22.17 3.93
C ALA A 389 12.35 22.29 3.57
N TRP A 390 11.68 21.15 3.32
CA TRP A 390 10.25 21.12 3.06
C TRP A 390 9.42 21.52 4.30
N VAL A 391 9.75 20.98 5.49
CA VAL A 391 9.10 21.31 6.77
C VAL A 391 9.19 22.83 7.02
N GLN A 392 10.39 23.39 6.94
CA GLN A 392 10.62 24.82 7.13
C GLN A 392 9.91 25.67 6.07
N GLY A 393 10.01 25.29 4.79
CA GLY A 393 9.39 26.03 3.69
C GLY A 393 7.87 26.08 3.75
N ASN A 394 7.23 25.09 4.36
CA ASN A 394 5.79 25.05 4.57
C ASN A 394 5.35 25.64 5.93
N GLY A 395 6.28 26.09 6.76
CA GLY A 395 5.98 26.66 8.09
C GLY A 395 5.58 25.63 9.13
N VAL A 396 5.91 24.36 8.92
CA VAL A 396 5.63 23.26 9.85
C VAL A 396 6.57 23.38 11.05
N ARG A 397 6.02 23.35 12.27
CA ARG A 397 6.76 23.48 13.53
C ARG A 397 7.11 22.09 14.07
N SER A 398 8.28 21.57 13.70
CA SER A 398 8.74 20.24 14.12
C SER A 398 9.05 20.13 15.61
N ASP A 399 9.26 21.27 16.28
CA ASP A 399 9.49 21.40 17.73
C ASP A 399 8.22 21.24 18.57
N LYS A 400 7.04 21.32 17.94
CA LYS A 400 5.76 21.30 18.63
C LYS A 400 5.21 19.87 18.72
N PRO A 401 4.66 19.49 19.88
CA PRO A 401 4.06 18.18 20.03
C PRO A 401 2.79 18.09 19.17
N VAL A 402 2.62 16.96 18.48
CA VAL A 402 1.40 16.66 17.72
C VAL A 402 0.35 16.05 18.64
N ARG A 403 -0.92 16.23 18.30
CA ARG A 403 -2.03 15.59 18.99
C ARG A 403 -2.12 14.14 18.52
N LEU A 404 -1.96 13.20 19.44
CA LEU A 404 -2.12 11.77 19.17
C LEU A 404 -3.50 11.30 19.64
N VAL A 405 -3.91 10.11 19.17
CA VAL A 405 -5.22 9.49 19.50
C VAL A 405 -5.17 8.80 20.85
#